data_AF-A0A3B8SLT4-F1
#
_entry.id   AF-A0A3B8SLT4-F1
#
_cell.length_a   1.000
_cell.length_b   1.000
_cell.length_c   1.000
_cell.angle_alpha   90.00
_cell.angle_beta   90.00
_cell.angle_gamma   90.00
#
_symmetry.space_group_name_H-M   'P 1'
#
loop_
_entity.id
_entity.type
_entity.pdbx_description
1 polymer ?
#
loop_
_entity_poly.entity_id
_entity_poly.type
_entity_poly.pdbx_seq_one_letter_code
_entity_poly.pdbx_strand_id
1 'polypeptide(L)'
;MKSGFVSLIGRPNVGKSTLLNTLINQKIAITSNKPQTTRNIIQGIYNEDGYQIVFVDTPGIHKPLNKLGKLLNKEAQSLTKDVDIILLLVDAKDGIGPGDRKIIQSLSDTNAKVILVLNKIDKMNNNEILSAINSYKDLYNFTEIVPVSAITRDNVNTLLNVIKKYLTDNMRYFDDDAITTSPLNFLVSEFVREKIFRMTEEEIPHSITCITSKYEELSKIVNITVDIIVDRDSIKKIIIGKQGSLLKTVGIEARKDIEELIGKKVYLELYVKTIKNWRDKERYLKELGFNEKDYIN
;
A
#
# COMPACT_ATOMS: atom_id res chain seq x y z
N MET A 1 -1.70 5.86 27.63
CA MET A 1 -1.21 5.62 26.26
C MET A 1 -1.73 4.26 25.85
N LYS A 2 -2.47 4.16 24.74
CA LYS A 2 -2.93 2.90 24.17
C LYS A 2 -2.34 2.73 22.77
N SER A 3 -1.92 1.53 22.41
CA SER A 3 -1.36 1.26 21.10
C SER A 3 -1.72 -0.13 20.56
N GLY A 4 -1.35 -0.38 19.31
CA GLY A 4 -1.53 -1.67 18.67
C GLY A 4 -1.32 -1.65 17.15
N PHE A 5 -1.30 -2.83 16.57
CA PHE A 5 -1.13 -3.07 15.15
C PHE A 5 -2.47 -3.34 14.46
N VAL A 6 -2.68 -2.70 13.31
CA VAL A 6 -3.93 -2.74 12.56
C VAL A 6 -3.66 -3.13 11.11
N SER A 7 -4.06 -4.34 10.71
CA SER A 7 -3.87 -4.79 9.32
C SER A 7 -4.99 -4.30 8.41
N LEU A 8 -4.64 -3.75 7.25
CA LEU A 8 -5.60 -3.52 6.17
C LEU A 8 -5.62 -4.74 5.25
N ILE A 9 -6.78 -5.38 5.11
CA ILE A 9 -6.99 -6.50 4.18
C ILE A 9 -8.19 -6.24 3.28
N GLY A 10 -8.25 -6.93 2.15
CA GLY A 10 -9.33 -6.78 1.18
C GLY A 10 -8.85 -7.09 -0.23
N ARG A 11 -9.78 -7.34 -1.15
CA ARG A 11 -9.44 -7.62 -2.55
C ARG A 11 -8.73 -6.41 -3.21
N PRO A 12 -8.06 -6.58 -4.36
CA PRO A 12 -7.49 -5.45 -5.08
C PRO A 12 -8.50 -4.34 -5.35
N ASN A 13 -8.02 -3.09 -5.41
CA ASN A 13 -8.81 -1.91 -5.79
C ASN A 13 -9.95 -1.49 -4.84
N VAL A 14 -10.11 -2.11 -3.67
CA VAL A 14 -11.08 -1.66 -2.63
C VAL A 14 -10.69 -0.35 -1.95
N GLY A 15 -9.46 0.13 -2.16
CA GLY A 15 -8.97 1.41 -1.63
C GLY A 15 -8.14 1.33 -0.34
N LYS A 16 -7.47 0.20 -0.08
CA LYS A 16 -6.57 0.02 1.08
C LYS A 16 -5.53 1.13 1.22
N SER A 17 -4.68 1.30 0.22
CA SER A 17 -3.62 2.30 0.24
C SER A 17 -4.17 3.74 0.23
N THR A 18 -5.35 3.97 -0.36
CA THR A 18 -6.05 5.27 -0.23
C THR A 18 -6.46 5.53 1.21
N LEU A 19 -7.08 4.55 1.88
CA LEU A 19 -7.46 4.67 3.28
C LEU A 19 -6.24 4.87 4.17
N LEU A 20 -5.16 4.12 3.95
CA LEU A 20 -3.91 4.29 4.68
C LEU A 20 -3.39 5.73 4.58
N ASN A 21 -3.23 6.25 3.36
CA ASN A 21 -2.76 7.62 3.15
C ASN A 21 -3.67 8.65 3.82
N THR A 22 -4.98 8.42 3.81
CA THR A 22 -5.96 9.30 4.46
C THR A 22 -5.87 9.25 5.98
N LEU A 23 -5.72 8.05 6.57
CA LEU A 23 -5.55 7.86 8.01
C LEU A 23 -4.26 8.51 8.52
N ILE A 24 -3.19 8.38 7.74
CA ILE A 24 -1.87 8.93 8.05
C ILE A 24 -1.76 10.43 7.72
N ASN A 25 -2.70 10.96 6.93
CA ASN A 25 -2.67 12.33 6.40
C ASN A 25 -1.38 12.65 5.61
N GLN A 26 -0.73 11.64 5.06
CA GLN A 26 0.42 11.76 4.17
C GLN A 26 0.40 10.63 3.16
N LYS A 27 0.93 10.89 1.97
CA LYS A 27 1.08 9.86 0.95
C LYS A 27 2.31 9.00 1.26
N ILE A 28 2.09 7.80 1.80
CA ILE A 28 3.17 6.83 2.11
C ILE A 28 3.01 5.51 1.35
N ALA A 29 1.82 5.22 0.81
CA ALA A 29 1.56 4.06 -0.02
C ALA A 29 1.09 4.47 -1.41
N ILE A 30 1.53 3.72 -2.42
CA ILE A 30 1.16 4.01 -3.80
C ILE A 30 -0.28 3.58 -4.10
N THR A 31 -0.96 4.36 -4.93
CA THR A 31 -2.35 4.08 -5.33
C THR A 31 -2.47 3.87 -6.83
N SER A 32 -3.05 2.74 -7.22
CA SER A 32 -3.36 2.43 -8.62
C SER A 32 -4.59 1.53 -8.71
N ASN A 33 -5.32 1.66 -9.81
CA ASN A 33 -6.45 0.78 -10.17
C ASN A 33 -5.98 -0.57 -10.72
N LYS A 34 -4.66 -0.78 -10.86
CA LYS A 34 -4.10 -2.05 -11.31
C LYS A 34 -3.98 -3.02 -10.12
N PRO A 35 -4.33 -4.31 -10.29
CA PRO A 35 -4.13 -5.31 -9.24
C PRO A 35 -2.63 -5.46 -8.92
N GLN A 36 -2.31 -5.96 -7.71
CA GLN A 36 -0.93 -6.20 -7.26
C GLN A 36 -0.04 -4.94 -7.23
N THR A 37 -0.62 -3.80 -6.85
CA THR A 37 0.09 -2.52 -6.74
C THR A 37 1.08 -2.50 -5.57
N THR A 38 0.67 -2.94 -4.37
CA THR A 38 1.53 -3.05 -3.19
C THR A 38 2.35 -4.34 -3.27
N ARG A 39 3.68 -4.20 -3.30
CA ARG A 39 4.63 -5.33 -3.26
C ARG A 39 5.39 -5.40 -1.96
N ASN A 40 5.56 -4.31 -1.23
CA ASN A 40 6.25 -4.35 0.06
C ASN A 40 5.25 -3.96 1.14
N ILE A 41 5.45 -4.48 2.35
CA ILE A 41 4.67 -4.04 3.49
C ILE A 41 5.03 -2.59 3.79
N ILE A 42 4.00 -1.75 3.83
CA ILE A 42 4.12 -0.37 4.24
C ILE A 42 3.44 -0.27 5.59
N GLN A 43 4.20 0.16 6.60
CA GLN A 43 3.64 0.52 7.89
C GLN A 43 3.37 2.02 7.92
N GLY A 44 2.13 2.39 8.22
CA GLY A 44 1.76 3.77 8.52
C GLY A 44 1.59 3.95 10.01
N ILE A 45 2.20 4.98 10.57
CA ILE A 45 2.18 5.25 12.01
C ILE A 45 1.29 6.48 12.22
N TYR A 46 0.20 6.29 12.94
CA TYR A 46 -0.70 7.35 13.35
C TYR A 46 -0.48 7.64 14.84
N ASN A 47 -0.08 8.87 15.13
CA ASN A 47 0.10 9.37 16.49
C ASN A 47 -1.01 10.38 16.84
N GLU A 48 -1.60 10.21 18.02
CA GLU A 48 -2.49 11.19 18.66
C GLU A 48 -2.19 11.18 20.17
N ASP A 49 -2.51 12.26 20.88
CA ASP A 49 -2.37 12.32 22.33
C ASP A 49 -2.99 11.08 23.02
N GLY A 50 -2.13 10.27 23.64
CA GLY A 50 -2.54 9.06 24.35
C GLY A 50 -2.80 7.83 23.48
N TYR A 51 -2.61 7.89 22.14
CA TYR A 51 -2.81 6.78 21.22
C TYR A 51 -1.70 6.64 20.17
N GLN A 52 -1.30 5.41 19.84
CA GLN A 52 -0.47 5.13 18.66
C GLN A 52 -1.02 3.93 17.89
N ILE A 53 -1.30 4.11 16.60
CA ILE A 53 -1.82 3.04 15.74
C ILE A 53 -0.80 2.74 14.66
N VAL A 54 -0.34 1.49 14.57
CA VAL A 54 0.55 1.04 13.50
C VAL A 54 -0.26 0.29 12.46
N PHE A 55 -0.61 0.98 11.39
CA PHE A 55 -1.29 0.38 10.25
C PHE A 55 -0.33 -0.43 9.39
N VAL A 56 -0.73 -1.62 8.98
CA VAL A 56 0.07 -2.51 8.13
C VAL A 56 -0.70 -2.76 6.82
N ASP A 57 -0.19 -2.22 5.70
CA ASP A 57 -0.73 -2.53 4.36
C ASP A 57 -0.08 -3.82 3.86
N THR A 58 -0.84 -4.91 3.88
CA THR A 58 -0.37 -6.20 3.39
C THR A 58 -0.64 -6.34 1.88
N PRO A 59 0.29 -6.91 1.10
CA PRO A 59 0.01 -7.31 -0.27
C PRO A 59 -1.24 -8.22 -0.32
N GLY A 60 -2.12 -8.03 -1.30
CA GLY A 60 -3.32 -8.86 -1.43
C GLY A 60 -2.98 -10.34 -1.65
N ILE A 61 -3.65 -11.26 -0.95
CA ILE A 61 -3.44 -12.70 -1.09
C ILE A 61 -3.94 -13.17 -2.47
N HIS A 62 -3.04 -13.63 -3.33
CA HIS A 62 -3.34 -14.10 -4.70
C HIS A 62 -2.68 -15.45 -5.00
N LYS A 63 -3.10 -16.15 -6.06
CA LYS A 63 -2.38 -17.35 -6.52
C LYS A 63 -1.01 -16.92 -7.10
N PRO A 64 0.13 -17.36 -6.55
CA PRO A 64 1.43 -16.83 -6.94
C PRO A 64 1.88 -17.39 -8.29
N LEU A 65 2.37 -16.52 -9.18
CA LEU A 65 2.85 -16.88 -10.53
C LEU A 65 4.38 -16.94 -10.64
N ASN A 66 5.12 -16.39 -9.66
CA ASN A 66 6.58 -16.32 -9.65
C ASN A 66 7.15 -16.32 -8.21
N LYS A 67 8.48 -16.33 -8.05
CA LYS A 67 9.17 -16.35 -6.74
C LYS A 67 8.80 -15.14 -5.88
N LEU A 68 8.75 -13.95 -6.47
CA LEU A 68 8.27 -12.73 -5.80
C LEU A 68 6.86 -12.94 -5.23
N GLY A 69 5.89 -13.37 -6.03
CA GLY A 69 4.52 -13.63 -5.56
C GLY A 69 4.43 -14.69 -4.44
N LYS A 70 5.30 -15.70 -4.44
CA LYS A 70 5.39 -16.67 -3.32
C LYS A 70 5.89 -16.01 -2.04
N LEU A 71 6.92 -15.15 -2.13
CA LEU A 71 7.44 -14.39 -1.00
C LEU A 71 6.38 -13.42 -0.46
N LEU A 72 5.73 -12.65 -1.33
CA LEU A 72 4.62 -11.73 -0.96
C LEU A 72 3.52 -12.42 -0.16
N ASN A 73 3.10 -13.61 -0.62
CA ASN A 73 2.06 -14.37 0.08
C ASN A 73 2.55 -14.89 1.44
N LYS A 74 3.80 -15.35 1.53
CA LYS A 74 4.39 -15.83 2.79
C LYS A 74 4.49 -14.69 3.82
N GLU A 75 4.91 -13.50 3.36
CA GLU A 75 5.04 -12.29 4.17
C GLU A 75 3.68 -11.80 4.67
N ALA A 76 2.69 -11.70 3.78
CA ALA A 76 1.32 -11.34 4.14
C ALA A 76 0.73 -12.30 5.18
N GLN A 77 0.99 -13.61 5.06
CA GLN A 77 0.55 -14.64 6.01
C GLN A 77 1.26 -14.58 7.37
N SER A 78 2.54 -14.20 7.41
CA SER A 78 3.29 -14.09 8.67
C SER A 78 2.79 -12.92 9.52
N LEU A 79 2.48 -11.78 8.89
CA LEU A 79 1.99 -10.59 9.58
C LEU A 79 0.55 -10.69 10.09
N THR A 80 -0.27 -11.56 9.49
CA THR A 80 -1.67 -11.71 9.95
C THR A 80 -1.77 -12.38 11.32
N LYS A 81 -0.68 -12.99 11.82
CA LYS A 81 -0.68 -13.74 13.09
C LYS A 81 -0.51 -12.86 14.34
N ASP A 82 0.02 -11.64 14.19
CA ASP A 82 0.41 -10.77 15.32
C ASP A 82 -0.27 -9.38 15.28
N VAL A 83 -1.46 -9.27 14.68
CA VAL A 83 -2.23 -8.00 14.65
C VAL A 83 -3.41 -8.01 15.60
N ASP A 84 -3.61 -6.92 16.33
CA ASP A 84 -4.70 -6.76 17.30
C ASP A 84 -6.05 -6.63 16.59
N ILE A 85 -6.04 -5.89 15.48
CA ILE A 85 -7.23 -5.51 14.72
C ILE A 85 -7.00 -5.74 13.24
N ILE A 86 -8.00 -6.29 12.57
CA ILE A 86 -8.06 -6.47 11.13
C ILE A 86 -9.16 -5.56 10.57
N LEU A 87 -8.79 -4.64 9.67
CA LEU A 87 -9.74 -3.88 8.86
C LEU A 87 -9.98 -4.64 7.55
N LEU A 88 -11.14 -5.30 7.46
CA LEU A 88 -11.59 -5.88 6.20
C LEU A 88 -12.23 -4.78 5.34
N LEU A 89 -11.48 -4.27 4.37
CA LEU A 89 -11.96 -3.29 3.41
C LEU A 89 -12.65 -3.96 2.23
N VAL A 90 -13.85 -3.47 1.91
CA VAL A 90 -14.60 -3.85 0.72
C VAL A 90 -15.04 -2.61 -0.05
N ASP A 91 -15.25 -2.77 -1.35
CA ASP A 91 -15.91 -1.74 -2.16
C ASP A 91 -17.42 -1.88 -1.96
N ALA A 92 -18.02 -0.92 -1.27
CA ALA A 92 -19.44 -0.96 -0.94
C ALA A 92 -20.34 -0.88 -2.19
N LYS A 93 -19.86 -0.25 -3.27
CA LYS A 93 -20.64 -0.07 -4.50
C LYS A 93 -20.61 -1.33 -5.37
N ASP A 94 -19.45 -1.95 -5.49
CA ASP A 94 -19.29 -3.19 -6.27
C ASP A 94 -20.02 -4.39 -5.64
N GLY A 95 -20.25 -4.35 -4.33
CA GLY A 95 -20.88 -5.44 -3.58
C GLY A 95 -19.95 -6.64 -3.33
N ILE A 96 -20.54 -7.74 -2.84
CA ILE A 96 -19.81 -8.92 -2.37
C ILE A 96 -19.26 -9.73 -3.55
N GLY A 97 -17.93 -9.76 -3.70
CA GLY A 97 -17.25 -10.57 -4.70
C GLY A 97 -16.70 -11.91 -4.16
N PRO A 98 -16.26 -12.82 -5.06
CA PRO A 98 -15.58 -14.07 -4.66
C PRO A 98 -14.31 -13.82 -3.82
N GLY A 99 -13.60 -12.72 -4.09
CA GLY A 99 -12.41 -12.32 -3.33
C GLY A 99 -12.74 -11.99 -1.87
N ASP A 100 -13.85 -11.30 -1.64
CA ASP A 100 -14.30 -10.91 -0.29
C ASP A 100 -14.69 -12.16 0.51
N ARG A 101 -15.45 -13.08 -0.11
CA ARG A 101 -15.82 -14.37 0.51
C ARG A 101 -14.60 -15.22 0.88
N LYS A 102 -13.62 -15.28 -0.01
CA LYS A 102 -12.38 -16.03 0.25
C LYS A 102 -11.59 -15.45 1.43
N ILE A 103 -11.51 -14.13 1.52
CA ILE A 103 -10.84 -13.46 2.64
C ILE A 103 -11.63 -13.73 3.93
N ILE A 104 -12.95 -13.55 3.94
CA ILE A 104 -13.81 -13.83 5.10
C ILE A 104 -13.63 -15.28 5.56
N GLN A 105 -13.61 -16.25 4.64
CA GLN A 105 -13.37 -17.65 4.99
C GLN A 105 -12.01 -17.88 5.65
N SER A 106 -10.97 -17.14 5.25
CA SER A 106 -9.65 -17.23 5.89
C SER A 106 -9.56 -16.57 7.27
N LEU A 107 -10.57 -15.78 7.67
CA LEU A 107 -10.62 -15.14 9.00
C LEU A 107 -11.14 -16.07 10.10
N SER A 108 -11.65 -17.27 9.77
CA SER A 108 -12.17 -18.21 10.78
C SER A 108 -11.14 -18.60 11.85
N ASP A 109 -9.85 -18.50 11.52
CA ASP A 109 -8.76 -19.00 12.34
C ASP A 109 -8.02 -17.87 13.08
N THR A 110 -8.52 -16.63 13.05
CA THR A 110 -7.89 -15.48 13.72
C THR A 110 -8.53 -15.16 15.08
N ASN A 111 -7.68 -14.76 16.03
CA ASN A 111 -8.12 -14.21 17.33
C ASN A 111 -8.28 -12.68 17.30
N ALA A 112 -7.90 -12.03 16.20
CA ALA A 112 -7.92 -10.58 16.07
C ALA A 112 -9.37 -10.04 15.96
N LYS A 113 -9.58 -8.79 16.41
CA LYS A 113 -10.86 -8.10 16.21
C LYS A 113 -11.00 -7.72 14.75
N VAL A 114 -12.07 -8.16 14.08
CA VAL A 114 -12.31 -7.83 12.67
C VAL A 114 -13.34 -6.71 12.58
N ILE A 115 -12.94 -5.58 11.99
CA ILE A 115 -13.81 -4.46 11.66
C ILE A 115 -14.06 -4.47 10.16
N LEU A 116 -15.33 -4.51 9.75
CA LEU A 116 -15.70 -4.36 8.34
C LEU A 116 -15.70 -2.88 7.97
N VAL A 117 -14.95 -2.52 6.93
CA VAL A 117 -14.88 -1.17 6.39
C VAL A 117 -15.50 -1.14 5.00
N LEU A 118 -16.71 -0.60 4.89
CA LEU A 118 -17.43 -0.41 3.64
C LEU A 118 -16.93 0.87 2.97
N ASN A 119 -15.94 0.77 2.10
CA ASN A 119 -15.31 1.94 1.47
C ASN A 119 -16.08 2.41 0.21
N LYS A 120 -15.79 3.64 -0.22
CA LYS A 120 -16.33 4.31 -1.41
C LYS A 120 -17.81 4.70 -1.33
N ILE A 121 -18.27 5.04 -0.13
CA ILE A 121 -19.65 5.51 0.08
C ILE A 121 -19.97 6.84 -0.63
N ASP A 122 -18.96 7.59 -1.08
CA ASP A 122 -19.10 8.76 -1.93
C ASP A 122 -19.83 8.49 -3.26
N LYS A 123 -19.94 7.20 -3.65
CA LYS A 123 -20.65 6.75 -4.86
C LYS A 123 -22.05 6.22 -4.59
N MET A 124 -22.56 6.39 -3.37
CA MET A 124 -23.77 5.73 -2.88
C MET A 124 -24.65 6.71 -2.11
N ASN A 125 -25.96 6.45 -2.11
CA ASN A 125 -26.90 7.12 -1.22
C ASN A 125 -27.11 6.29 0.07
N ASN A 126 -27.77 6.90 1.08
CA ASN A 126 -28.00 6.27 2.39
C ASN A 126 -28.72 4.91 2.30
N ASN A 127 -29.69 4.75 1.40
CA ASN A 127 -30.41 3.49 1.25
C ASN A 127 -29.51 2.39 0.68
N GLU A 128 -28.66 2.74 -0.29
CA GLU A 128 -27.67 1.81 -0.84
C GLU A 128 -26.64 1.39 0.23
N ILE A 129 -26.18 2.33 1.06
CA ILE A 129 -25.23 2.04 2.16
C ILE A 129 -25.87 1.10 3.18
N LEU A 130 -27.12 1.35 3.60
CA LEU A 130 -27.86 0.47 4.51
C LEU A 130 -28.06 -0.94 3.92
N SER A 131 -28.35 -1.03 2.63
CA SER A 131 -28.45 -2.32 1.93
C SER A 131 -27.11 -3.07 1.94
N ALA A 132 -26.00 -2.37 1.66
CA ALA A 132 -24.66 -2.94 1.73
C ALA A 132 -24.35 -3.47 3.14
N ILE A 133 -24.60 -2.68 4.19
CA ILE A 133 -24.41 -3.13 5.59
C ILE A 133 -25.17 -4.43 5.85
N ASN A 134 -26.46 -4.47 5.48
CA ASN A 134 -27.28 -5.66 5.68
C ASN A 134 -26.79 -6.88 4.90
N SER A 135 -26.21 -6.70 3.71
CA SER A 135 -25.68 -7.81 2.92
C SER A 135 -24.41 -8.45 3.51
N TYR A 136 -23.61 -7.67 4.25
CA TYR A 136 -22.34 -8.14 4.81
C TYR A 136 -22.43 -8.60 6.26
N LYS A 137 -23.31 -7.99 7.08
CA LYS A 137 -23.31 -8.18 8.55
C LYS A 137 -23.41 -9.65 9.00
N ASP A 138 -24.09 -10.49 8.23
CA ASP A 138 -24.35 -11.89 8.56
C ASP A 138 -23.30 -12.85 7.95
N LEU A 139 -22.32 -12.33 7.20
CA LEU A 139 -21.27 -13.14 6.57
C LEU A 139 -20.13 -13.52 7.54
N TYR A 140 -19.96 -12.75 8.61
CA TYR A 140 -18.94 -12.93 9.64
C TYR A 140 -19.36 -12.21 10.91
N ASN A 141 -18.88 -12.65 12.07
CA ASN A 141 -19.11 -11.97 13.33
C ASN A 141 -18.18 -10.74 13.47
N PHE A 142 -18.44 -9.70 12.68
CA PHE A 142 -17.67 -8.47 12.72
C PHE A 142 -17.83 -7.78 14.07
N THR A 143 -16.73 -7.30 14.63
CA THR A 143 -16.75 -6.51 15.87
C THR A 143 -17.48 -5.20 15.65
N GLU A 144 -17.24 -4.56 14.50
CA GLU A 144 -17.84 -3.28 14.11
C GLU A 144 -18.00 -3.25 12.58
N ILE A 145 -18.94 -2.44 12.09
CA ILE A 145 -19.14 -2.16 10.66
C ILE A 145 -19.12 -0.66 10.46
N VAL A 146 -18.15 -0.15 9.71
CA VAL A 146 -17.95 1.30 9.51
C VAL A 146 -17.97 1.64 8.02
N PRO A 147 -19.02 2.32 7.51
CA PRO A 147 -19.02 2.88 6.17
C PRO A 147 -18.10 4.10 6.09
N VAL A 148 -17.23 4.18 5.09
CA VAL A 148 -16.28 5.29 4.92
C VAL A 148 -16.13 5.69 3.46
N SER A 149 -15.69 6.92 3.22
CA SER A 149 -15.05 7.29 1.96
C SER A 149 -13.61 7.71 2.24
N ALA A 150 -12.67 6.84 1.85
CA ALA A 150 -11.26 7.14 1.98
C ALA A 150 -10.85 8.39 1.17
N ILE A 151 -11.52 8.68 0.05
CA ILE A 151 -11.14 9.79 -0.85
C ILE A 151 -11.69 11.14 -0.38
N THR A 152 -12.92 11.19 0.14
CA THR A 152 -13.51 12.43 0.67
C THR A 152 -13.23 12.63 2.18
N ARG A 153 -12.62 11.62 2.82
CA ARG A 153 -12.43 11.52 4.27
C ARG A 153 -13.72 11.34 5.08
N ASP A 154 -14.84 11.05 4.40
CA ASP A 154 -16.11 10.84 5.07
C ASP A 154 -16.03 9.64 6.03
N ASN A 155 -16.47 9.88 7.27
CA ASN A 155 -16.51 8.95 8.39
C ASN A 155 -15.16 8.31 8.81
N VAL A 156 -14.01 8.79 8.31
CA VAL A 156 -12.69 8.23 8.65
C VAL A 156 -12.32 8.50 10.12
N ASN A 157 -12.68 9.64 10.68
CA ASN A 157 -12.47 9.93 12.11
C ASN A 157 -13.28 8.98 13.01
N THR A 158 -14.47 8.59 12.59
CA THR A 158 -15.27 7.58 13.29
C THR A 158 -14.56 6.23 13.26
N LEU A 159 -14.00 5.83 12.11
CA LEU A 159 -13.20 4.61 12.02
C LEU A 159 -12.00 4.65 12.99
N LEU A 160 -11.25 5.76 13.06
CA LEU A 160 -10.15 5.93 14.02
C LEU A 160 -10.64 5.77 15.47
N ASN A 161 -11.74 6.41 15.83
CA ASN A 161 -12.31 6.31 17.17
C ASN A 161 -12.79 4.89 17.50
N VAL A 162 -13.32 4.18 16.51
CA VAL A 162 -13.69 2.76 16.66
C VAL A 162 -12.45 1.92 16.92
N ILE A 163 -11.37 2.07 16.13
CA ILE A 163 -10.10 1.35 16.31
C ILE A 163 -9.54 1.58 17.72
N LYS A 164 -9.49 2.83 18.18
CA LYS A 164 -8.96 3.21 19.50
C LYS A 164 -9.63 2.50 20.67
N LYS A 165 -10.90 2.10 20.55
CA LYS A 165 -11.62 1.36 21.60
C LYS A 165 -11.00 -0.02 21.87
N TYR A 166 -10.39 -0.62 20.85
CA TYR A 166 -9.91 -2.00 20.88
C TYR A 166 -8.39 -2.11 21.01
N LEU A 167 -7.66 -0.99 21.09
CA LEU A 167 -6.23 -0.98 21.38
C LEU A 167 -5.97 -1.38 22.84
N THR A 168 -5.09 -2.36 23.05
CA THR A 168 -4.83 -2.97 24.36
C THR A 168 -3.43 -2.70 24.87
N ASP A 169 -2.47 -2.44 24.00
CA ASP A 169 -1.09 -2.29 24.41
C ASP A 169 -0.87 -0.95 25.11
N ASN A 170 0.09 -0.92 26.03
CA ASN A 170 0.42 0.26 26.84
C ASN A 170 1.86 0.73 26.61
N MET A 171 2.44 0.38 25.46
CA MET A 171 3.78 0.79 25.07
C MET A 171 3.76 1.66 23.81
N ARG A 172 4.79 2.47 23.62
CA ARG A 172 4.98 3.19 22.37
C ARG A 172 5.99 2.42 21.52
N TYR A 173 5.62 2.13 20.28
CA TYR A 173 6.42 1.37 19.32
C TYR A 173 7.37 2.27 18.52
N PHE A 174 6.95 3.50 18.22
CA PHE A 174 7.71 4.46 17.42
C PHE A 174 7.65 5.87 18.00
N ASP A 175 8.57 6.73 17.55
CA ASP A 175 8.61 8.15 17.95
C ASP A 175 7.37 8.93 17.46
N ASP A 176 7.09 10.09 18.07
CA ASP A 176 5.89 10.89 17.82
C ASP A 176 5.83 11.49 16.41
N ASP A 177 6.98 11.73 15.80
CA ASP A 177 7.14 12.26 14.45
C ASP A 177 7.26 11.16 13.39
N ALA A 178 7.32 9.89 13.78
CA ALA A 178 7.39 8.78 12.86
C ALA A 178 6.05 8.61 12.13
N ILE A 179 6.08 8.66 10.80
CA ILE A 179 4.90 8.52 9.94
C ILE A 179 4.90 7.15 9.23
N THR A 180 6.08 6.59 8.99
CA THR A 180 6.26 5.26 8.40
C THR A 180 7.62 4.70 8.76
N THR A 181 7.75 3.37 8.79
CA THR A 181 9.04 2.68 8.90
C THR A 181 9.74 2.50 7.55
N SER A 182 9.05 2.86 6.46
CA SER A 182 9.56 2.73 5.11
C SER A 182 10.73 3.70 4.88
N PRO A 183 11.90 3.24 4.41
CA PRO A 183 13.00 4.14 4.07
C PRO A 183 12.58 5.14 3.00
N LEU A 184 13.03 6.40 3.13
CA LEU A 184 12.69 7.46 2.18
C LEU A 184 13.04 7.10 0.72
N ASN A 185 14.19 6.45 0.52
CA ASN A 185 14.63 5.96 -0.80
C ASN A 185 13.62 4.97 -1.40
N PHE A 186 12.99 4.14 -0.58
CA PHE A 186 11.96 3.22 -1.03
C PHE A 186 10.71 3.99 -1.47
N LEU A 187 10.20 4.92 -0.65
CA LEU A 187 9.03 5.74 -0.99
C LEU A 187 9.21 6.52 -2.30
N VAL A 188 10.39 7.12 -2.50
CA VAL A 188 10.77 7.81 -3.74
C VAL A 188 10.66 6.88 -4.95
N SER A 189 11.21 5.67 -4.85
CA SER A 189 11.16 4.69 -5.93
C SER A 189 9.72 4.23 -6.23
N GLU A 190 8.90 4.11 -5.18
CA GLU A 190 7.50 3.73 -5.29
C GLU A 190 6.68 4.82 -5.96
N PHE A 191 6.90 6.11 -5.69
CA PHE A 191 6.22 7.19 -6.39
C PHE A 191 6.50 7.19 -7.89
N VAL A 192 7.76 6.93 -8.30
CA VAL A 192 8.09 6.74 -9.72
C VAL A 192 7.33 5.55 -10.29
N ARG A 193 7.32 4.42 -9.58
CA ARG A 193 6.60 3.21 -9.99
C ARG A 193 5.10 3.44 -10.13
N GLU A 194 4.49 4.19 -9.22
CA GLU A 194 3.07 4.56 -9.27
C GLU A 194 2.72 5.28 -10.58
N LYS A 195 3.52 6.26 -10.99
CA LYS A 195 3.26 7.02 -12.23
C LYS A 195 3.35 6.11 -13.44
N ILE A 196 4.34 5.22 -13.48
CA ILE A 196 4.43 4.22 -14.54
C ILE A 196 3.19 3.31 -14.55
N PHE A 197 2.74 2.85 -13.37
CA PHE A 197 1.55 2.00 -13.24
C PHE A 197 0.28 2.67 -13.77
N ARG A 198 0.16 3.98 -13.60
CA ARG A 198 -0.99 4.76 -14.08
C ARG A 198 -0.99 4.97 -15.58
N MET A 199 0.20 5.12 -16.17
CA MET A 199 0.36 5.49 -17.58
C MET A 199 0.66 4.28 -18.49
N THR A 200 0.73 3.07 -17.94
CA THR A 200 1.00 1.84 -18.71
C THR A 200 -0.11 0.81 -18.51
N GLU A 201 -0.24 -0.07 -19.48
CA GLU A 201 -1.25 -1.13 -19.52
C GLU A 201 -0.61 -2.52 -19.67
N GLU A 202 -1.47 -3.53 -19.78
CA GLU A 202 -1.10 -4.93 -20.00
C GLU A 202 -0.13 -5.46 -18.92
N GLU A 203 0.90 -6.20 -19.32
CA GLU A 203 1.86 -6.85 -18.42
C GLU A 203 2.98 -5.91 -17.94
N ILE A 204 3.00 -4.65 -18.38
CA ILE A 204 4.11 -3.72 -18.09
C ILE A 204 4.24 -3.45 -16.58
N PRO A 205 3.16 -3.12 -15.82
CA PRO A 205 3.26 -2.93 -14.37
C PRO A 205 3.87 -4.13 -13.65
N HIS A 206 3.62 -5.34 -14.14
CA HIS A 206 4.14 -6.59 -13.58
C HIS A 206 5.60 -6.90 -13.99
N SER A 207 6.17 -6.09 -14.89
CA SER A 207 7.48 -6.30 -15.50
C SER A 207 8.53 -5.27 -15.16
N ILE A 208 8.19 -4.36 -14.26
CA ILE A 208 9.06 -3.29 -13.82
C ILE A 208 9.32 -3.33 -12.31
N THR A 209 10.46 -2.76 -11.92
CA THR A 209 10.71 -2.25 -10.57
C THR A 209 11.44 -0.92 -10.64
N CYS A 210 11.39 -0.14 -9.57
CA CYS A 210 12.08 1.13 -9.45
C CYS A 210 12.99 1.09 -8.23
N ILE A 211 14.18 1.66 -8.33
CA ILE A 211 15.18 1.65 -7.25
C ILE A 211 15.84 3.02 -7.20
N THR A 212 15.83 3.65 -6.04
CA THR A 212 16.56 4.90 -5.82
C THR A 212 18.05 4.59 -5.68
N SER A 213 18.82 4.87 -6.72
CA SER A 213 20.25 4.54 -6.80
C SER A 213 21.16 5.65 -6.30
N LYS A 214 20.66 6.89 -6.23
CA LYS A 214 21.34 8.03 -5.63
C LYS A 214 20.34 8.91 -4.89
N TYR A 215 20.71 9.32 -3.68
CA TYR A 215 20.02 10.33 -2.89
C TYR A 215 21.09 11.25 -2.28
N GLU A 216 21.14 12.49 -2.72
CA GLU A 216 22.12 13.48 -2.29
C GLU A 216 21.40 14.76 -1.89
N GLU A 217 21.41 15.07 -0.60
CA GLU A 217 20.78 16.25 -0.06
C GLU A 217 21.76 17.43 -0.03
N LEU A 218 21.43 18.49 -0.78
CA LEU A 218 22.15 19.76 -0.76
C LEU A 218 21.33 20.82 0.01
N SER A 219 21.91 22.00 0.21
CA SER A 219 21.32 23.05 1.04
C SER A 219 19.91 23.49 0.64
N LYS A 220 19.60 23.51 -0.68
CA LYS A 220 18.30 23.98 -1.21
C LYS A 220 17.57 22.95 -2.07
N ILE A 221 18.25 21.89 -2.47
CA ILE A 221 17.75 20.91 -3.44
C ILE A 221 18.22 19.51 -3.07
N VAL A 222 17.39 18.51 -3.34
CA VAL A 222 17.77 17.11 -3.23
C VAL A 222 17.96 16.55 -4.63
N ASN A 223 19.13 16.01 -4.90
CA ASN A 223 19.44 15.32 -6.15
C ASN A 223 19.14 13.83 -5.99
N ILE A 224 18.22 13.33 -6.80
CA ILE A 224 17.72 11.95 -6.72
C ILE A 224 17.85 11.29 -8.08
N THR A 225 18.42 10.09 -8.09
CA THR A 225 18.44 9.22 -9.27
C THR A 225 17.62 7.97 -8.99
N VAL A 226 16.68 7.66 -9.87
CA VAL A 226 15.88 6.43 -9.81
C VAL A 226 16.12 5.59 -11.07
N ASP A 227 16.53 4.35 -10.85
CA ASP A 227 16.65 3.32 -11.86
C ASP A 227 15.31 2.59 -12.04
N ILE A 228 14.73 2.69 -13.23
CA ILE A 228 13.58 1.92 -13.68
C ILE A 228 14.10 0.66 -14.38
N ILE A 229 13.93 -0.47 -13.74
CA ILE A 229 14.42 -1.77 -14.21
C ILE A 229 13.28 -2.52 -14.89
N VAL A 230 13.53 -2.98 -16.11
CA VAL A 230 12.56 -3.72 -16.92
C VAL A 230 13.15 -5.05 -17.39
N ASP A 231 12.31 -6.03 -17.69
CA ASP A 231 12.77 -7.37 -18.08
C ASP A 231 13.24 -7.50 -19.54
N ARG A 232 12.76 -6.65 -20.44
CA ARG A 232 13.07 -6.69 -21.89
C ARG A 232 13.08 -5.32 -22.55
N ASP A 233 13.84 -5.20 -23.65
CA ASP A 233 14.04 -3.92 -24.35
C ASP A 233 12.76 -3.36 -24.98
N SER A 234 11.78 -4.20 -25.34
CA SER A 234 10.50 -3.71 -25.83
C SER A 234 9.77 -2.90 -24.76
N ILE A 235 9.79 -3.35 -23.49
CA ILE A 235 9.24 -2.56 -22.37
C ILE A 235 10.06 -1.30 -22.15
N LYS A 236 11.39 -1.36 -22.21
CA LYS A 236 12.25 -0.16 -22.09
C LYS A 236 11.83 0.93 -23.08
N LYS A 237 11.60 0.56 -24.34
CA LYS A 237 11.14 1.49 -25.39
C LYS A 237 9.76 2.08 -25.05
N ILE A 238 8.85 1.29 -24.51
CA ILE A 238 7.52 1.76 -24.10
C ILE A 238 7.64 2.75 -22.94
N ILE A 239 8.42 2.43 -21.89
CA ILE A 239 8.65 3.30 -20.72
C ILE A 239 9.27 4.64 -21.13
N ILE A 240 10.22 4.64 -22.06
CA ILE A 240 10.79 5.87 -22.60
C ILE A 240 9.71 6.65 -23.36
N GLY A 241 8.93 5.97 -24.18
CA GLY A 241 7.89 6.58 -25.02
C GLY A 241 8.48 7.32 -26.22
N LYS A 242 7.61 7.73 -27.15
CA LYS A 242 8.01 8.46 -28.35
C LYS A 242 8.73 9.75 -27.96
N GLN A 243 9.98 9.91 -28.37
CA GLN A 243 10.83 11.07 -28.02
C GLN A 243 10.98 11.29 -26.50
N GLY A 244 10.88 10.24 -25.68
CA GLY A 244 11.00 10.36 -24.23
C GLY A 244 9.75 10.90 -23.53
N SER A 245 8.61 10.99 -24.22
CA SER A 245 7.39 11.65 -23.71
C SER A 245 6.87 11.02 -22.43
N LEU A 246 6.78 9.70 -22.37
CA LEU A 246 6.24 9.00 -21.21
C LEU A 246 7.14 9.16 -19.99
N LEU A 247 8.46 8.92 -20.16
CA LEU A 247 9.43 9.07 -19.08
C LEU A 247 9.48 10.50 -18.54
N LYS A 248 9.33 11.50 -19.42
CA LYS A 248 9.23 12.90 -19.04
C LYS A 248 8.00 13.17 -18.16
N THR A 249 6.82 12.66 -18.56
CA THR A 249 5.59 12.82 -17.76
C THR A 249 5.69 12.12 -16.41
N VAL A 250 6.23 10.90 -16.38
CA VAL A 250 6.54 10.15 -15.14
C VAL A 250 7.42 10.98 -14.22
N GLY A 251 8.52 11.55 -14.74
CA GLY A 251 9.42 12.39 -13.95
C GLY A 251 8.75 13.66 -13.41
N ILE A 252 7.93 14.33 -14.21
CA ILE A 252 7.20 15.53 -13.78
C ILE A 252 6.20 15.21 -12.65
N GLU A 253 5.42 14.14 -12.80
CA GLU A 253 4.40 13.78 -11.80
C GLU A 253 5.02 13.18 -10.53
N ALA A 254 6.01 12.31 -10.65
CA ALA A 254 6.68 11.71 -9.50
C ALA A 254 7.41 12.77 -8.67
N ARG A 255 8.08 13.72 -9.34
CA ARG A 255 8.79 14.81 -8.66
C ARG A 255 7.87 15.65 -7.78
N LYS A 256 6.61 15.89 -8.18
CA LYS A 256 5.64 16.63 -7.34
C LYS A 256 5.37 15.91 -6.03
N ASP A 257 5.06 14.61 -6.10
CA ASP A 257 4.82 13.80 -4.90
C ASP A 257 6.07 13.70 -4.02
N ILE A 258 7.26 13.60 -4.62
CA ILE A 258 8.53 13.54 -3.89
C ILE A 258 8.85 14.88 -3.20
N GLU A 259 8.63 16.03 -3.88
CA GLU A 259 8.81 17.36 -3.28
C GLU A 259 7.87 17.57 -2.08
N GLU A 260 6.63 17.09 -2.17
CA GLU A 260 5.65 17.14 -1.07
C GLU A 260 6.09 16.27 0.12
N LEU A 261 6.57 15.05 -0.14
CA LEU A 261 7.06 14.15 0.90
C LEU A 261 8.31 14.70 1.62
N ILE A 262 9.26 15.28 0.87
CA ILE A 262 10.55 15.75 1.41
C ILE A 262 10.46 17.18 1.96
N GLY A 263 9.51 17.99 1.49
CA GLY A 263 9.42 19.41 1.83
C GLY A 263 10.53 20.28 1.23
N LYS A 264 11.24 19.78 0.21
CA LYS A 264 12.33 20.50 -0.51
C LYS A 264 12.18 20.38 -2.01
N LYS A 265 12.85 21.26 -2.75
CA LYS A 265 12.97 21.13 -4.21
C LYS A 265 13.78 19.88 -4.55
N VAL A 266 13.37 19.19 -5.62
CA VAL A 266 14.02 17.95 -6.05
C VAL A 266 14.49 18.07 -7.49
N TYR A 267 15.72 17.64 -7.76
CA TYR A 267 16.20 17.32 -9.10
C TYR A 267 16.11 15.80 -9.27
N LEU A 268 15.15 15.34 -10.06
CA LEU A 268 14.88 13.91 -10.28
C LEU A 268 15.40 13.47 -11.64
N GLU A 269 16.38 12.56 -11.64
CA GLU A 269 16.86 11.85 -12.81
C GLU A 269 16.29 10.43 -12.87
N LEU A 270 15.82 10.03 -14.04
CA LEU A 270 15.27 8.69 -14.28
C LEU A 270 16.09 7.95 -15.34
N TYR A 271 16.54 6.73 -15.03
CA TYR A 271 17.24 5.86 -15.99
C TYR A 271 16.46 4.58 -16.24
N VAL A 272 16.25 4.21 -17.50
CA VAL A 272 15.60 2.93 -17.85
C VAL A 272 16.64 1.88 -18.23
N LYS A 273 16.74 0.82 -17.42
CA LYS A 273 17.71 -0.27 -17.54
C LYS A 273 17.00 -1.59 -17.87
N THR A 274 17.52 -2.32 -18.86
CA THR A 274 16.99 -3.65 -19.21
C THR A 274 17.82 -4.72 -18.52
N ILE A 275 17.17 -5.50 -17.66
CA ILE A 275 17.79 -6.60 -16.92
C ILE A 275 16.90 -7.82 -17.06
N LYS A 276 17.33 -8.76 -17.92
CA LYS A 276 16.63 -10.04 -18.10
C LYS A 276 16.47 -10.77 -16.77
N ASN A 277 15.27 -11.30 -16.53
CA ASN A 277 14.88 -12.09 -15.37
C ASN A 277 15.27 -11.44 -14.03
N TRP A 278 15.17 -10.11 -13.91
CA TRP A 278 15.53 -9.41 -12.68
C TRP A 278 14.76 -9.91 -11.45
N ARG A 279 13.52 -10.41 -11.65
CA ARG A 279 12.66 -10.97 -10.59
C ARG A 279 13.23 -12.23 -9.93
N ASP A 280 14.18 -12.90 -10.56
CA ASP A 280 14.85 -14.11 -10.03
C ASP A 280 16.24 -13.81 -9.47
N LYS A 281 16.71 -12.56 -9.61
CA LYS A 281 18.06 -12.15 -9.18
C LYS A 281 18.01 -11.61 -7.75
N GLU A 282 18.72 -12.29 -6.84
CA GLU A 282 18.78 -11.95 -5.41
C GLU A 282 19.07 -10.47 -5.14
N ARG A 283 19.99 -9.85 -5.89
CA ARG A 283 20.32 -8.43 -5.70
C ARG A 283 19.08 -7.53 -5.74
N TYR A 284 18.23 -7.70 -6.74
CA TYR A 284 17.05 -6.85 -6.91
C TYR A 284 15.92 -7.24 -5.96
N LEU A 285 15.88 -8.49 -5.51
CA LEU A 285 14.99 -8.90 -4.41
C LEU A 285 15.41 -8.21 -3.11
N LYS A 286 16.71 -8.17 -2.79
CA LYS A 286 17.24 -7.47 -1.61
C LYS A 286 17.02 -5.96 -1.65
N GLU A 287 17.29 -5.32 -2.80
CA GLU A 287 17.05 -3.88 -2.98
C GLU A 287 15.55 -3.53 -2.90
N LEU A 288 14.66 -4.51 -3.14
CA LEU A 288 13.22 -4.39 -2.88
C LEU A 288 12.82 -4.70 -1.44
N GLY A 289 13.76 -5.00 -0.53
CA GLY A 289 13.48 -5.34 0.86
C GLY A 289 13.26 -6.83 1.14
N PHE A 290 13.43 -7.72 0.17
CA PHE A 290 13.32 -9.18 0.37
C PHE A 290 14.69 -9.81 0.64
N ASN A 291 14.96 -10.19 1.88
CA ASN A 291 16.16 -10.93 2.26
C ASN A 291 15.82 -12.39 2.55
N GLU A 292 16.40 -13.37 1.81
CA GLU A 292 16.17 -14.80 2.07
C GLU A 292 16.55 -15.25 3.49
N LYS A 293 17.48 -14.54 4.16
CA LYS A 293 17.91 -14.85 5.53
C LYS A 293 16.84 -14.57 6.59
N ASP A 294 15.86 -13.71 6.30
CA ASP A 294 14.78 -13.38 7.25
C ASP A 294 13.68 -14.47 7.27
N TYR A 295 13.84 -15.54 6.50
CA TYR A 295 12.79 -16.55 6.25
C TYR A 295 13.24 -18.01 6.41
N ILE A 296 14.46 -18.26 6.92
CA ILE A 296 15.03 -19.60 7.16
C ILE A 296 15.05 -20.00 8.64
N ASN A 297 14.64 -19.12 9.58
CA ASN A 297 14.45 -19.50 10.97
C ASN A 297 12.96 -19.57 11.33
#